data_AF-A0A3B0UMM0-F1
#
_entry.id   AF-A0A3B0UMM0-F1
#
_cell.length_a   1.000
_cell.length_b   1.000
_cell.length_c   1.000
_cell.angle_alpha   90.00
_cell.angle_beta   90.00
_cell.angle_gamma   90.00
#
_symmetry.space_group_name_H-M   'P 1'
#
loop_
_entity.id
_entity.type
_entity.pdbx_description
1 polymer ?
#
loop_
_entity_poly.entity_id
_entity_poly.type
_entity_poly.pdbx_seq_one_letter_code
_entity_poly.pdbx_strand_id
1 'polypeptide(L)'
;MESRIEKNAYSELFFSQKENQFKTGNTSYKQRIKKLNALKNAVENTYKNAIRKAIYADFKKPFLETDLTEIYPITSEIKYVKRHLKSWMSKHKVGTPLALIGSSSWVKYEPKGVCLIISPWNFPLNLTFGPLISAIAAGNTVIIKPSELTPNISSVMSLIVKELFSKNEVALIEGDVKVSQELLKLPFNHIFFTGSPAIGKVVMKAAANNLTSVTLELGGKSPTIIDETANLKSTAKKIAWGKFINNGQTCIAPDYLLIKGEIKNIFLAELKEQLQLFYTNNPSKSTSYCRIVNKRHF
;
A
#
# COMPACT_ATOMS: atom_id res chain seq x y z
N MET A 1 21.60 -23.70 5.34
CA MET A 1 20.64 -22.58 5.13
C MET A 1 21.06 -21.37 5.96
N GLU A 2 21.42 -21.57 7.24
CA GLU A 2 21.96 -20.55 8.15
C GLU A 2 23.18 -19.80 7.59
N SER A 3 24.18 -20.50 7.03
CA SER A 3 25.39 -19.87 6.47
C SER A 3 25.16 -18.95 5.25
N ARG A 4 24.01 -19.07 4.57
CA ARG A 4 23.62 -18.18 3.46
C ARG A 4 22.86 -16.96 3.93
N ILE A 5 22.17 -17.06 5.06
CA ILE A 5 21.49 -15.93 5.70
C ILE A 5 22.56 -15.03 6.33
N GLU A 6 23.53 -15.57 7.07
CA GLU A 6 24.56 -14.76 7.74
C GLU A 6 25.39 -13.86 6.80
N LYS A 7 25.56 -14.26 5.53
CA LYS A 7 26.28 -13.46 4.51
C LYS A 7 25.42 -12.41 3.79
N ASN A 8 24.12 -12.34 4.08
CA ASN A 8 23.21 -11.38 3.46
C ASN A 8 23.38 -9.98 4.07
N ALA A 9 23.41 -8.95 3.23
CA ALA A 9 23.64 -7.56 3.63
C ALA A 9 22.60 -7.00 4.63
N TYR A 10 21.43 -7.63 4.75
CA TYR A 10 20.33 -7.19 5.62
C TYR A 10 20.08 -8.12 6.81
N SER A 11 20.94 -9.12 7.03
CA SER A 11 20.75 -10.08 8.11
C SER A 11 20.84 -9.50 9.50
N GLU A 12 21.80 -8.60 9.76
CA GLU A 12 21.91 -7.93 11.06
C GLU A 12 20.60 -7.18 11.41
N LEU A 13 20.06 -6.44 10.43
CA LEU A 13 18.79 -5.75 10.59
C LEU A 13 17.64 -6.73 10.86
N PHE A 14 17.52 -7.78 10.05
CA PHE A 14 16.47 -8.79 10.22
C PHE A 14 16.54 -9.47 11.58
N PHE A 15 17.71 -9.91 12.03
CA PHE A 15 17.86 -10.55 13.33
C PHE A 15 17.59 -9.59 14.48
N SER A 16 18.00 -8.32 14.38
CA SER A 16 17.65 -7.31 15.39
C SER A 16 16.12 -7.11 15.50
N GLN A 17 15.39 -7.18 14.38
CA GLN A 17 13.93 -7.14 14.39
C GLN A 17 13.32 -8.43 14.96
N LYS A 18 13.89 -9.59 14.60
CA LYS A 18 13.47 -10.90 15.11
C LYS A 18 13.63 -11.01 16.63
N GLU A 19 14.71 -10.48 17.20
CA GLU A 19 14.90 -10.39 18.66
C GLU A 19 13.85 -9.47 19.32
N ASN A 20 13.55 -8.35 18.69
CA ASN A 20 12.59 -7.37 19.20
C ASN A 20 11.11 -7.74 18.93
N GLN A 21 10.83 -8.80 18.17
CA GLN A 21 9.47 -9.15 17.73
C GLN A 21 8.53 -9.44 18.90
N PHE A 22 9.01 -10.11 19.95
CA PHE A 22 8.18 -10.44 21.11
C PHE A 22 7.88 -9.21 21.96
N LYS A 23 8.85 -8.29 22.09
CA LYS A 23 8.64 -7.01 22.77
C LYS A 23 7.61 -6.17 22.02
N THR A 24 7.73 -6.09 20.69
CA THR A 24 6.78 -5.40 19.82
C THR A 24 5.39 -6.04 19.85
N GLY A 25 5.33 -7.37 19.80
CA GLY A 25 4.11 -8.16 19.84
C GLY A 25 3.35 -8.04 21.16
N ASN A 26 4.06 -7.92 22.28
CA ASN A 26 3.47 -7.75 23.61
C ASN A 26 3.09 -6.29 23.93
N THR A 27 3.26 -5.35 23.00
CA THR A 27 2.77 -3.98 23.20
C THR A 27 1.25 -3.92 23.32
N SER A 28 0.77 -3.11 24.25
CA SER A 28 -0.65 -2.84 24.45
C SER A 28 -1.26 -2.07 23.27
N TYR A 29 -2.59 -2.16 23.11
CA TYR A 29 -3.31 -1.37 22.11
C TYR A 29 -3.05 0.14 22.24
N LYS A 30 -2.84 0.65 23.47
CA LYS A 30 -2.52 2.08 23.71
C LYS A 30 -1.16 2.46 23.12
N GLN A 31 -0.15 1.61 23.29
CA GLN A 31 1.19 1.83 22.71
C GLN A 31 1.14 1.77 21.18
N ARG A 32 0.41 0.82 20.60
CA ARG A 32 0.20 0.73 19.14
C ARG A 32 -0.53 1.97 18.60
N ILE A 33 -1.58 2.44 19.28
CA ILE A 33 -2.28 3.68 18.92
C ILE A 33 -1.37 4.91 19.01
N LYS A 34 -0.48 4.98 20.01
CA LYS A 34 0.49 6.10 20.13
C LYS A 34 1.38 6.19 18.89
N LYS A 35 1.91 5.06 18.42
CA LYS A 35 2.71 4.97 17.19
C LYS A 35 1.93 5.41 15.96
N LEU A 36 0.69 4.91 15.81
CA LEU A 36 -0.18 5.29 14.70
C LEU A 36 -0.56 6.78 14.73
N ASN A 37 -0.77 7.39 15.90
CA ASN A 37 -0.99 8.82 16.03
C ASN A 37 0.24 9.64 15.61
N ALA A 38 1.44 9.18 15.95
CA ALA A 38 2.68 9.83 15.54
C ALA A 38 2.84 9.78 14.01
N LEU A 39 2.59 8.61 13.39
CA LEU A 39 2.59 8.46 11.93
C LEU A 39 1.55 9.36 11.25
N LYS A 40 0.32 9.40 11.79
CA LYS A 40 -0.74 10.30 11.30
C LYS A 40 -0.28 11.75 11.34
N ASN A 41 0.26 12.20 12.47
CA ASN A 41 0.74 13.58 12.62
C ASN A 41 1.89 13.90 11.65
N ALA A 42 2.85 12.99 11.50
CA ALA A 42 3.96 13.16 10.58
C ALA A 42 3.47 13.35 9.14
N VAL A 43 2.55 12.50 8.67
CA VAL A 43 2.05 12.54 7.29
C VAL A 43 1.10 13.72 7.04
N GLU A 44 0.20 14.02 7.98
CA GLU A 44 -0.85 15.02 7.80
C GLU A 44 -0.38 16.46 8.09
N ASN A 45 0.61 16.62 8.98
CA ASN A 45 1.03 17.93 9.46
C ASN A 45 2.51 18.19 9.16
N THR A 46 3.44 17.41 9.74
CA THR A 46 4.88 17.71 9.70
C THR A 46 5.48 17.63 8.30
N TYR A 47 5.21 16.55 7.58
CA TYR A 47 5.81 16.23 6.29
C TYR A 47 4.88 16.44 5.09
N LYS A 48 3.63 16.89 5.30
CA LYS A 48 2.62 17.00 4.24
C LYS A 48 3.11 17.75 3.00
N ASN A 49 3.77 18.90 3.19
CA ASN A 49 4.31 19.67 2.07
C ASN A 49 5.53 19.02 1.41
N ALA A 50 6.39 18.34 2.19
CA ALA A 50 7.51 17.58 1.64
C ALA A 50 7.01 16.39 0.79
N ILE A 51 6.00 15.67 1.27
CA ILE A 51 5.32 14.59 0.55
C ILE A 51 4.76 15.08 -0.78
N ARG A 52 3.97 16.16 -0.77
CA ARG A 52 3.39 16.76 -1.98
C ARG A 52 4.46 17.13 -3.00
N LYS A 53 5.51 17.82 -2.56
CA LYS A 53 6.62 18.24 -3.43
C LYS A 53 7.39 17.05 -4.00
N ALA A 54 7.65 16.02 -3.19
CA ALA A 54 8.38 14.84 -3.60
C ALA A 54 7.62 14.03 -4.67
N ILE A 55 6.33 13.76 -4.45
CA ILE A 55 5.51 13.03 -5.43
C ILE A 55 5.31 13.85 -6.71
N TYR A 56 5.17 15.18 -6.58
CA TYR A 56 5.14 16.06 -7.75
C TYR A 56 6.46 16.04 -8.53
N ALA A 57 7.60 15.97 -7.84
CA ALA A 57 8.91 15.85 -8.49
C ALA A 57 9.07 14.51 -9.22
N ASP A 58 8.54 13.41 -8.66
CA ASP A 58 8.67 12.08 -9.26
C ASP A 58 7.85 11.92 -10.54
N PHE A 59 6.57 12.33 -10.56
CA PHE A 59 5.70 12.12 -11.73
C PHE A 59 4.55 13.15 -11.84
N LYS A 60 4.75 14.34 -11.28
CA LYS A 60 3.83 15.49 -11.35
C LYS A 60 2.39 15.22 -10.90
N LYS A 61 2.19 14.33 -9.90
CA LYS A 61 0.87 14.18 -9.28
C LYS A 61 0.48 15.52 -8.62
N PRO A 62 -0.68 16.10 -8.93
CA PRO A 62 -1.12 17.36 -8.32
C PRO A 62 -1.23 17.26 -6.79
N PHE A 63 -1.07 18.38 -6.08
CA PHE A 63 -1.07 18.38 -4.62
C PHE A 63 -2.39 17.93 -4.01
N LEU A 64 -3.53 18.39 -4.57
CA LEU A 64 -4.85 17.97 -4.12
C LEU A 64 -5.10 16.49 -4.39
N GLU A 65 -4.65 15.99 -5.54
CA GLU A 65 -4.73 14.57 -5.85
C GLU A 65 -3.86 13.75 -4.89
N THR A 66 -2.66 14.23 -4.55
CA THR A 66 -1.79 13.63 -3.54
C THR A 66 -2.47 13.58 -2.18
N ASP A 67 -3.12 14.67 -1.74
CA ASP A 67 -3.84 14.66 -0.47
C ASP A 67 -4.96 13.62 -0.46
N LEU A 68 -5.73 13.55 -1.55
CA LEU A 68 -6.89 12.67 -1.66
C LEU A 68 -6.50 11.19 -1.78
N THR A 69 -5.42 10.89 -2.50
CA THR A 69 -5.07 9.51 -2.87
C THR A 69 -3.93 8.91 -2.08
N GLU A 70 -3.11 9.74 -1.42
CA GLU A 70 -1.95 9.29 -0.64
C GLU A 70 -2.19 9.50 0.85
N ILE A 71 -2.48 10.74 1.25
CA ILE A 71 -2.54 11.15 2.67
C ILE A 71 -3.89 10.75 3.30
N TYR A 72 -5.00 11.02 2.62
CA TYR A 72 -6.32 10.75 3.17
C TYR A 72 -6.54 9.27 3.50
N PRO A 73 -6.21 8.30 2.62
CA PRO A 73 -6.33 6.88 2.94
C PRO A 73 -5.58 6.50 4.21
N ILE A 74 -4.31 6.92 4.36
CA ILE A 74 -3.49 6.68 5.56
C ILE A 74 -4.16 7.23 6.82
N THR A 75 -4.58 8.50 6.81
CA THR A 75 -5.18 9.13 7.99
C THR A 75 -6.54 8.52 8.33
N SER A 76 -7.31 8.11 7.33
CA SER A 76 -8.61 7.44 7.47
C SER A 76 -8.46 6.04 8.06
N GLU A 77 -7.47 5.28 7.58
CA GLU A 77 -7.15 3.93 8.05
C GLU A 77 -6.69 3.97 9.52
N ILE A 78 -5.82 4.91 9.88
CA ILE A 78 -5.40 5.10 11.28
C ILE A 78 -6.60 5.42 12.18
N LYS A 79 -7.54 6.26 11.73
CA LYS A 79 -8.77 6.54 12.48
C LYS A 79 -9.63 5.27 12.62
N TYR A 80 -9.73 4.47 11.57
CA TYR A 80 -10.45 3.19 11.59
C TYR A 80 -9.82 2.21 12.57
N VAL A 81 -8.51 1.95 12.48
CA VAL A 81 -7.77 1.08 13.40
C VAL A 81 -7.95 1.54 14.85
N LYS A 82 -7.81 2.83 15.14
CA LYS A 82 -7.98 3.36 16.51
C LYS A 82 -9.32 3.02 17.13
N ARG A 83 -10.40 3.05 16.34
CA ARG A 83 -11.76 2.74 16.83
C ARG A 83 -11.93 1.26 17.20
N HIS A 84 -11.19 0.37 16.55
CA HIS A 84 -11.45 -1.07 16.63
C HIS A 84 -10.33 -1.88 17.32
N LEU A 85 -9.10 -1.36 17.40
CA LEU A 85 -7.92 -2.13 17.78
C LEU A 85 -8.04 -2.83 19.13
N LYS A 86 -8.65 -2.16 20.13
CA LYS A 86 -8.87 -2.78 21.45
C LYS A 86 -9.72 -4.06 21.35
N SER A 87 -10.75 -4.05 20.50
CA SER A 87 -11.62 -5.19 20.25
C SER A 87 -10.88 -6.27 19.48
N TRP A 88 -10.16 -5.90 18.41
CA TRP A 88 -9.38 -6.85 17.60
C TRP A 88 -8.31 -7.61 18.37
N MET A 89 -7.73 -6.98 19.40
CA MET A 89 -6.72 -7.60 20.27
C MET A 89 -7.32 -8.45 21.41
N SER A 90 -8.64 -8.44 21.59
CA SER A 90 -9.30 -9.16 22.68
C SER A 90 -9.48 -10.65 22.36
N LYS A 91 -9.71 -11.47 23.39
CA LYS A 91 -10.10 -12.88 23.17
C LYS A 91 -11.54 -12.92 22.68
N HIS A 92 -11.77 -13.58 21.55
CA HIS A 92 -13.11 -13.77 21.00
C HIS A 92 -13.63 -15.15 21.41
N LYS A 93 -14.64 -15.20 22.28
CA LYS A 93 -15.27 -16.47 22.67
C LYS A 93 -15.93 -17.13 21.45
N VAL A 94 -15.81 -18.45 21.37
CA VAL A 94 -16.47 -19.26 20.33
C VAL A 94 -17.25 -20.41 20.97
N GLY A 95 -18.24 -20.92 20.24
CA GLY A 95 -19.06 -22.04 20.70
C GLY A 95 -18.20 -23.25 21.06
N THR A 96 -18.46 -23.86 22.21
CA THR A 96 -17.80 -25.09 22.65
C THR A 96 -18.77 -26.25 22.46
N PRO A 97 -18.44 -27.26 21.64
CA PRO A 97 -19.31 -28.42 21.43
C PRO A 97 -19.64 -29.14 22.74
N LEU A 98 -20.82 -29.76 22.81
CA LEU A 98 -21.28 -30.47 24.01
C LEU A 98 -20.33 -31.61 24.44
N ALA A 99 -19.66 -32.23 23.47
CA ALA A 99 -18.64 -33.26 23.72
C ALA A 99 -17.46 -32.76 24.58
N LEU A 100 -17.27 -31.44 24.72
CA LEU A 100 -16.22 -30.78 25.50
C LEU A 100 -16.79 -30.03 26.72
N ILE A 101 -17.90 -30.51 27.29
CA ILE A 101 -18.53 -29.90 28.48
C ILE A 101 -17.51 -29.72 29.62
N GLY A 102 -17.55 -28.56 30.28
CA GLY A 102 -16.54 -28.15 31.28
C GLY A 102 -15.36 -27.35 30.70
N SER A 103 -15.21 -27.29 29.37
CA SER A 103 -14.19 -26.46 28.70
C SER A 103 -14.73 -25.10 28.26
N SER A 104 -13.82 -24.18 27.91
CA SER A 104 -14.16 -22.92 27.24
C SER A 104 -13.25 -22.67 26.05
N SER A 105 -13.81 -22.12 24.97
CA SER A 105 -13.11 -21.91 23.71
C SER A 105 -13.05 -20.43 23.33
N TRP A 106 -11.89 -19.97 22.86
CA TRP A 106 -11.72 -18.63 22.33
C TRP A 106 -10.66 -18.58 21.23
N VAL A 107 -10.74 -17.57 20.38
CA VAL A 107 -9.71 -17.20 19.41
C VAL A 107 -8.94 -16.00 19.94
N LYS A 108 -7.61 -16.07 19.89
CA LYS A 108 -6.69 -14.96 20.19
C LYS A 108 -5.84 -14.71 18.95
N TYR A 109 -5.81 -13.46 18.49
CA TYR A 109 -4.95 -13.06 17.39
C TYR A 109 -3.59 -12.62 17.90
N GLU A 110 -2.54 -13.13 17.27
CA GLU A 110 -1.14 -12.86 17.63
C GLU A 110 -0.38 -12.35 16.39
N PRO A 111 0.65 -11.50 16.57
CA PRO A 111 1.47 -11.04 15.46
C PRO A 111 2.15 -12.21 14.75
N LYS A 112 2.41 -12.05 13.46
CA LYS A 112 3.15 -13.04 12.67
C LYS A 112 4.63 -13.06 13.02
N GLY A 113 5.22 -11.91 13.37
CA GLY A 113 6.64 -11.76 13.69
C GLY A 113 7.28 -10.63 12.87
N VAL A 114 8.29 -10.97 12.07
CA VAL A 114 8.97 -10.03 11.17
C VAL A 114 8.30 -10.03 9.80
N CYS A 115 7.82 -8.87 9.36
CA CYS A 115 7.11 -8.70 8.09
C CYS A 115 7.96 -7.90 7.09
N LEU A 116 7.84 -8.22 5.81
CA LEU A 116 8.38 -7.44 4.69
C LEU A 116 7.24 -6.76 3.92
N ILE A 117 7.36 -5.46 3.65
CA ILE A 117 6.48 -4.72 2.76
C ILE A 117 7.29 -4.28 1.54
N ILE A 118 6.90 -4.70 0.34
CA ILE A 118 7.46 -4.23 -0.93
C ILE A 118 6.37 -3.47 -1.68
N SER A 119 6.56 -2.16 -1.85
CA SER A 119 5.55 -1.27 -2.40
C SER A 119 5.90 -0.74 -3.80
N PRO A 120 4.90 -0.41 -4.63
CA PRO A 120 5.07 0.05 -6.00
C PRO A 120 5.21 1.58 -6.03
N TRP A 121 5.39 2.12 -7.22
CA TRP A 121 5.62 3.55 -7.46
C TRP A 121 4.35 4.38 -7.65
N ASN A 122 3.22 3.77 -7.99
CA ASN A 122 2.08 4.54 -8.52
C ASN A 122 1.27 5.26 -7.44
N PHE A 123 1.15 4.68 -6.25
CA PHE A 123 0.66 5.35 -5.05
C PHE A 123 1.68 5.13 -3.91
N PRO A 124 2.86 5.76 -4.02
CA PRO A 124 4.06 5.28 -3.33
C PRO A 124 3.98 5.48 -1.83
N LEU A 125 3.21 6.45 -1.34
CA LEU A 125 3.03 6.66 0.10
C LEU A 125 1.92 5.75 0.64
N ASN A 126 0.74 5.76 0.03
CA ASN A 126 -0.39 4.96 0.51
C ASN A 126 -0.10 3.46 0.48
N LEU A 127 0.45 2.95 -0.63
CA LEU A 127 0.75 1.51 -0.77
C LEU A 127 1.97 1.07 0.05
N THR A 128 2.69 2.01 0.68
CA THR A 128 3.73 1.72 1.66
C THR A 128 3.18 1.78 3.08
N PHE A 129 2.54 2.89 3.45
CA PHE A 129 2.11 3.14 4.83
C PHE A 129 0.76 2.53 5.18
N GLY A 130 -0.11 2.25 4.22
CA GLY A 130 -1.36 1.50 4.44
C GLY A 130 -1.09 0.11 5.04
N PRO A 131 -0.28 -0.75 4.38
CA PRO A 131 0.11 -2.04 4.95
C PRO A 131 0.93 -1.91 6.24
N LEU A 132 1.75 -0.86 6.39
CA LEU A 132 2.49 -0.58 7.63
C LEU A 132 1.55 -0.33 8.82
N ILE A 133 0.48 0.45 8.62
CA ILE A 133 -0.53 0.70 9.66
C ILE A 133 -1.10 -0.62 10.17
N SER A 134 -1.45 -1.53 9.26
CA SER A 134 -1.95 -2.87 9.60
C SER A 134 -0.90 -3.70 10.34
N ALA A 135 0.36 -3.65 9.91
CA ALA A 135 1.45 -4.37 10.56
C ALA A 135 1.73 -3.87 11.99
N ILE A 136 1.74 -2.55 12.22
CA ILE A 136 1.87 -1.92 13.55
C ILE A 136 0.66 -2.29 14.41
N ALA A 137 -0.55 -2.23 13.86
CA ALA A 137 -1.78 -2.57 14.55
C ALA A 137 -1.77 -4.04 15.02
N ALA A 138 -1.28 -4.95 14.19
CA ALA A 138 -1.11 -6.37 14.52
C ALA A 138 0.07 -6.64 15.48
N GLY A 139 1.02 -5.72 15.61
CA GLY A 139 2.16 -5.83 16.55
C GLY A 139 3.39 -6.52 15.95
N ASN A 140 3.61 -6.36 14.65
CA ASN A 140 4.77 -6.92 13.95
C ASN A 140 5.93 -5.92 13.91
N THR A 141 7.16 -6.42 13.77
CA THR A 141 8.29 -5.62 13.28
C THR A 141 8.29 -5.66 11.75
N VAL A 142 8.79 -4.61 11.11
CA VAL A 142 8.60 -4.42 9.66
C VAL A 142 9.87 -3.92 8.97
N ILE A 143 10.23 -4.56 7.87
CA ILE A 143 11.16 -4.01 6.87
C ILE A 143 10.35 -3.57 5.66
N ILE A 144 10.61 -2.38 5.16
CA ILE A 144 9.92 -1.75 4.04
C ILE A 144 10.91 -1.55 2.90
N LYS A 145 10.50 -1.88 1.68
CA LYS A 145 11.23 -1.58 0.44
C LYS A 145 10.31 -0.82 -0.52
N PRO A 146 10.43 0.51 -0.63
CA PRO A 146 9.69 1.27 -1.63
C PRO A 146 10.31 1.16 -3.01
N SER A 147 9.52 1.47 -4.03
CA SER A 147 9.96 1.45 -5.43
C SER A 147 10.99 2.54 -5.73
N GLU A 148 12.10 2.13 -6.34
CA GLU A 148 13.19 3.00 -6.81
C GLU A 148 12.76 3.96 -7.95
N LEU A 149 11.61 3.72 -8.59
CA LEU A 149 11.08 4.58 -9.64
C LEU A 149 10.52 5.93 -9.14
N THR A 150 10.36 6.07 -7.82
CA THR A 150 9.91 7.30 -7.16
C THR A 150 10.87 7.66 -6.03
N PRO A 151 12.10 8.10 -6.37
CA PRO A 151 13.17 8.28 -5.39
C PRO A 151 12.88 9.41 -4.41
N ASN A 152 12.25 10.51 -4.84
CA ASN A 152 12.05 11.67 -3.97
C ASN A 152 11.13 11.33 -2.79
N ILE A 153 9.99 10.68 -3.07
CA ILE A 153 9.08 10.28 -1.99
C ILE A 153 9.65 9.14 -1.14
N SER A 154 10.45 8.24 -1.72
CA SER A 154 11.14 7.19 -0.97
C SER A 154 12.06 7.77 0.10
N SER A 155 12.81 8.82 -0.24
CA SER A 155 13.68 9.51 0.71
C SER A 155 12.90 10.24 1.80
N VAL A 156 11.76 10.87 1.46
CA VAL A 156 10.87 11.48 2.49
C VAL A 156 10.31 10.42 3.43
N MET A 157 9.87 9.26 2.92
CA MET A 157 9.40 8.15 3.76
C MET A 157 10.52 7.60 4.65
N SER A 158 11.76 7.52 4.14
CA SER A 158 12.95 7.12 4.90
C SER A 158 13.17 8.03 6.12
N LEU A 159 13.05 9.35 5.94
CA LEU A 159 13.14 10.33 7.04
C LEU A 159 12.02 10.14 8.08
N ILE A 160 10.77 10.00 7.63
CA ILE A 160 9.62 9.77 8.52
C ILE A 160 9.83 8.49 9.35
N VAL A 161 10.23 7.39 8.72
CA VAL A 161 10.43 6.11 9.42
C VAL A 161 11.56 6.21 10.44
N LYS A 162 12.69 6.83 10.08
CA LYS A 162 13.83 7.03 10.99
C LYS A 162 13.50 7.90 12.19
N GLU A 163 12.67 8.93 12.01
CA GLU A 163 12.26 9.82 13.10
C GLU A 163 11.30 9.11 14.07
N LEU A 164 10.38 8.30 13.56
CA LEU A 164 9.29 7.74 14.35
C LEU A 164 9.59 6.39 15.00
N PHE A 165 10.52 5.61 14.44
CA PHE A 165 10.73 4.22 14.83
C PHE A 165 12.21 3.89 14.98
N SER A 166 12.53 3.00 15.92
CA SER A 166 13.84 2.36 15.95
C SER A 166 13.96 1.36 14.81
N LYS A 167 15.18 1.21 14.25
CA LYS A 167 15.46 0.29 13.12
C LYS A 167 15.08 -1.17 13.42
N ASN A 168 15.16 -1.58 14.69
CA ASN A 168 14.77 -2.91 15.15
C ASN A 168 13.24 -3.08 15.35
N GLU A 169 12.45 -2.06 15.04
CA GLU A 169 10.98 -2.16 15.00
C GLU A 169 10.46 -1.93 13.59
N VAL A 170 10.77 -0.78 12.99
CA VAL A 170 10.41 -0.46 11.60
C VAL A 170 11.63 0.12 10.91
N ALA A 171 11.99 -0.43 9.75
CA ALA A 171 13.07 0.08 8.91
C ALA A 171 12.61 0.19 7.47
N LEU A 172 13.08 1.23 6.79
CA LEU A 172 12.84 1.43 5.36
C LEU A 172 14.19 1.40 4.63
N ILE A 173 14.30 0.52 3.64
CA ILE A 173 15.50 0.28 2.85
C ILE A 173 15.22 0.69 1.41
N GLU A 174 15.88 1.75 0.97
CA GLU A 174 15.85 2.19 -0.43
C GLU A 174 16.78 1.31 -1.28
N GLY A 175 16.47 1.19 -2.56
CA GLY A 175 17.33 0.51 -3.53
C GLY A 175 16.55 -0.17 -4.64
N ASP A 176 17.27 -0.77 -5.58
CA ASP A 176 16.70 -1.37 -6.78
C ASP A 176 16.24 -2.83 -6.57
N VAL A 177 16.09 -3.58 -7.65
CA VAL A 177 15.76 -5.00 -7.66
C VAL A 177 16.75 -5.85 -6.85
N LYS A 178 18.04 -5.49 -6.78
CA LYS A 178 19.05 -6.28 -6.04
C LYS A 178 18.74 -6.26 -4.54
N VAL A 179 18.34 -5.11 -4.01
CA VAL A 179 17.89 -4.98 -2.62
C VAL A 179 16.68 -5.88 -2.35
N SER A 180 15.68 -5.85 -3.24
CA SER A 180 14.52 -6.73 -3.12
C SER A 180 14.90 -8.21 -3.14
N GLN A 181 15.83 -8.62 -4.01
CA GLN A 181 16.30 -10.00 -4.10
C GLN A 181 17.04 -10.45 -2.84
N GLU A 182 17.89 -9.60 -2.26
CA GLU A 182 18.55 -9.93 -1.00
C GLU A 182 17.55 -10.02 0.15
N LEU A 183 16.61 -9.08 0.27
CA LEU A 183 15.56 -9.15 1.29
C LEU A 183 14.74 -10.44 1.15
N LEU A 184 14.32 -10.82 -0.06
CA LEU A 184 13.50 -12.01 -0.29
C LEU A 184 14.20 -13.34 0.04
N LYS A 185 15.52 -13.36 0.28
CA LYS A 185 16.24 -14.54 0.77
C LYS A 185 16.06 -14.76 2.27
N LEU A 186 15.63 -13.75 3.01
CA LEU A 186 15.48 -13.80 4.47
C LEU A 186 14.17 -14.47 4.89
N PRO A 187 14.12 -15.14 6.05
CA PRO A 187 12.98 -15.94 6.48
C PRO A 187 11.89 -15.09 7.17
N PHE A 188 11.30 -14.15 6.44
CA PHE A 188 10.18 -13.35 6.94
C PHE A 188 8.96 -14.23 7.32
N ASN A 189 8.17 -13.80 8.29
CA ASN A 189 6.92 -14.48 8.65
C ASN A 189 5.78 -14.12 7.69
N HIS A 190 5.82 -12.92 7.13
CA HIS A 190 4.90 -12.46 6.10
C HIS A 190 5.59 -11.53 5.09
N ILE A 191 5.25 -11.68 3.81
CA ILE A 191 5.63 -10.73 2.77
C ILE A 191 4.37 -10.12 2.16
N PHE A 192 4.22 -8.80 2.28
CA PHE A 192 3.20 -8.02 1.61
C PHE A 192 3.82 -7.39 0.36
N PHE A 193 3.34 -7.75 -0.82
CA PHE A 193 3.83 -7.22 -2.09
C PHE A 193 2.68 -6.61 -2.88
N THR A 194 2.90 -5.40 -3.39
CA THR A 194 2.03 -4.81 -4.41
C THR A 194 2.85 -4.48 -5.66
N GLY A 195 2.39 -4.94 -6.82
CA GLY A 195 3.10 -4.71 -8.08
C GLY A 195 2.60 -5.60 -9.23
N SER A 196 3.49 -5.97 -10.15
CA SER A 196 3.10 -6.74 -11.34
C SER A 196 2.97 -8.23 -11.07
N PRO A 197 2.10 -8.96 -11.81
CA PRO A 197 1.99 -10.42 -11.68
C PRO A 197 3.30 -11.17 -11.91
N ALA A 198 4.15 -10.67 -12.82
CA ALA A 198 5.45 -11.27 -13.08
C ALA A 198 6.36 -11.24 -11.85
N ILE A 199 6.42 -10.10 -11.14
CA ILE A 199 7.22 -9.98 -9.91
C ILE A 199 6.53 -10.67 -8.73
N GLY A 200 5.19 -10.69 -8.67
CA GLY A 200 4.44 -11.45 -7.67
C GLY A 200 4.80 -12.94 -7.67
N LYS A 201 4.97 -13.55 -8.85
CA LYS A 201 5.45 -14.94 -8.99
C LYS A 201 6.86 -15.13 -8.41
N VAL A 202 7.75 -14.15 -8.61
CA VAL A 202 9.11 -14.17 -8.05
C VAL A 202 9.06 -14.09 -6.52
N VAL A 203 8.25 -13.19 -5.96
CA VAL A 203 8.04 -13.05 -4.51
C VAL A 203 7.50 -14.35 -3.92
N MET A 204 6.47 -14.95 -4.51
CA MET A 204 5.88 -16.20 -4.03
C MET A 204 6.88 -17.37 -4.08
N LYS A 205 7.67 -17.46 -5.15
CA LYS A 205 8.73 -18.48 -5.27
C LYS A 205 9.79 -18.32 -4.18
N ALA A 206 10.19 -17.10 -3.85
CA ALA A 206 11.14 -16.85 -2.78
C ALA A 206 10.55 -17.18 -1.40
N ALA A 207 9.31 -16.77 -1.15
CA ALA A 207 8.57 -17.04 0.09
C ALA A 207 8.42 -18.54 0.38
N ALA A 208 8.20 -19.35 -0.66
CA ALA A 208 8.06 -20.80 -0.55
C ALA A 208 9.30 -21.49 0.07
N ASN A 209 10.51 -20.93 -0.10
CA ASN A 209 11.73 -21.50 0.49
C ASN A 209 11.73 -21.47 2.03
N ASN A 210 10.92 -20.60 2.64
CA ASN A 210 10.86 -20.40 4.09
C ASN A 210 9.47 -20.68 4.66
N LEU A 211 8.54 -21.22 3.86
CA LEU A 211 7.11 -21.34 4.19
C LEU A 211 6.49 -19.99 4.65
N THR A 212 7.01 -18.89 4.10
CA THR A 212 6.55 -17.54 4.41
C THR A 212 5.16 -17.30 3.82
N SER A 213 4.22 -16.80 4.62
CA SER A 213 2.92 -16.39 4.10
C SER A 213 3.04 -15.11 3.25
N VAL A 214 2.21 -14.98 2.21
CA VAL A 214 2.24 -13.82 1.30
C VAL A 214 0.88 -13.17 1.16
N THR A 215 0.89 -11.86 0.93
CA THR A 215 -0.23 -11.11 0.34
C THR A 215 0.27 -10.49 -0.95
N LEU A 216 -0.39 -10.78 -2.07
CA LEU A 216 0.02 -10.32 -3.41
C LEU A 216 -1.09 -9.46 -4.01
N GLU A 217 -0.91 -8.14 -3.94
CA GLU A 217 -1.79 -7.15 -4.55
C GLU A 217 -1.30 -6.84 -5.96
N LEU A 218 -1.95 -7.44 -6.96
CA LEU A 218 -1.48 -7.44 -8.34
C LEU A 218 -2.35 -6.57 -9.25
N GLY A 219 -2.08 -6.64 -10.55
CA GLY A 219 -2.87 -5.98 -11.59
C GLY A 219 -3.61 -6.97 -12.48
N GLY A 220 -4.31 -6.39 -13.45
CA GLY A 220 -5.04 -7.07 -14.50
C GLY A 220 -5.68 -6.01 -15.40
N LYS A 221 -6.65 -6.42 -16.22
CA LYS A 221 -7.46 -5.49 -17.00
C LYS A 221 -8.85 -5.41 -16.38
N SER A 222 -9.14 -4.33 -15.67
CA SER A 222 -10.44 -4.12 -15.01
C SER A 222 -11.50 -3.70 -16.04
N PRO A 223 -12.48 -4.56 -16.40
CA PRO A 223 -13.54 -4.19 -17.34
C PRO A 223 -14.51 -3.18 -16.73
N THR A 224 -15.09 -2.33 -17.55
CA THR A 224 -16.26 -1.54 -17.18
C THR A 224 -17.36 -1.76 -18.21
N ILE A 225 -18.47 -2.36 -17.77
CA ILE A 225 -19.62 -2.68 -18.62
C ILE A 225 -20.61 -1.51 -18.55
N ILE A 226 -21.06 -1.04 -19.72
CA ILE A 226 -22.03 0.05 -19.88
C ILE A 226 -23.18 -0.49 -20.73
N ASP A 227 -24.32 -0.75 -20.09
CA ASP A 227 -25.55 -1.15 -20.75
C ASP A 227 -26.39 0.06 -21.20
N GLU A 228 -27.43 -0.21 -21.99
CA GLU A 228 -28.38 0.77 -22.52
C GLU A 228 -29.19 1.53 -21.46
N THR A 229 -29.27 1.01 -20.23
CA THR A 229 -30.02 1.64 -19.14
C THR A 229 -29.14 2.61 -18.33
N ALA A 230 -27.84 2.63 -18.59
CA ALA A 230 -26.90 3.47 -17.88
C ALA A 230 -27.18 4.97 -18.10
N ASN A 231 -27.11 5.75 -17.02
CA ASN A 231 -27.04 7.20 -17.13
C ASN A 231 -25.67 7.60 -17.71
N LEU A 232 -25.63 7.87 -19.02
CA LEU A 232 -24.37 8.06 -19.75
C LEU A 232 -23.55 9.25 -19.26
N LYS A 233 -24.19 10.36 -18.90
CA LYS A 233 -23.51 11.54 -18.35
C LYS A 233 -22.83 11.26 -17.00
N SER A 234 -23.56 10.64 -16.07
CA SER A 234 -23.01 10.23 -14.77
C SER A 234 -21.89 9.20 -14.94
N THR A 235 -22.09 8.24 -15.84
CA THR A 235 -21.14 7.17 -16.14
C THR A 235 -19.85 7.73 -16.73
N ALA A 236 -19.95 8.62 -17.72
CA ALA A 236 -18.82 9.32 -18.33
C ALA A 236 -18.01 10.10 -17.28
N LYS A 237 -18.67 10.83 -16.38
CA LYS A 237 -18.00 11.58 -15.31
C LYS A 237 -17.22 10.68 -14.36
N LYS A 238 -17.82 9.56 -13.93
CA LYS A 238 -17.17 8.58 -13.05
C LYS A 238 -15.97 7.90 -13.72
N ILE A 239 -16.12 7.53 -14.99
CA ILE A 239 -15.03 6.92 -15.78
C ILE A 239 -13.91 7.93 -16.03
N ALA A 240 -14.24 9.17 -16.40
CA ALA A 240 -13.25 10.24 -16.56
C ALA A 240 -12.41 10.42 -15.28
N TRP A 241 -13.05 10.41 -14.10
CA TRP A 241 -12.32 10.49 -12.84
C TRP A 241 -11.47 9.23 -12.58
N GLY A 242 -12.10 8.04 -12.61
CA GLY A 242 -11.44 6.78 -12.26
C GLY A 242 -10.32 6.35 -13.23
N LYS A 243 -10.42 6.71 -14.52
CA LYS A 243 -9.39 6.41 -15.52
C LYS A 243 -8.27 7.43 -15.52
N PHE A 244 -8.55 8.72 -15.33
CA PHE A 244 -7.53 9.75 -15.56
C PHE A 244 -6.87 10.26 -14.28
N ILE A 245 -7.39 9.90 -13.10
CA ILE A 245 -6.64 10.02 -11.85
C ILE A 245 -5.31 9.27 -11.97
N ASN A 246 -4.24 9.89 -11.48
CA ASN A 246 -2.86 9.40 -11.59
C ASN A 246 -2.42 9.08 -13.03
N ASN A 247 -3.04 9.72 -14.03
CA ASN A 247 -2.87 9.41 -15.44
C ASN A 247 -3.10 7.91 -15.75
N GLY A 248 -4.10 7.31 -15.10
CA GLY A 248 -4.49 5.91 -15.30
C GLY A 248 -3.50 4.88 -14.78
N GLN A 249 -2.44 5.30 -14.10
CA GLN A 249 -1.44 4.42 -13.48
C GLN A 249 -1.99 3.82 -12.18
N THR A 250 -3.10 3.09 -12.26
CA THR A 250 -3.87 2.60 -11.11
C THR A 250 -4.33 1.18 -11.38
N CYS A 251 -4.03 0.24 -10.47
CA CYS A 251 -4.36 -1.19 -10.66
C CYS A 251 -5.86 -1.44 -10.87
N ILE A 252 -6.70 -0.60 -10.27
CA ILE A 252 -8.17 -0.67 -10.33
C ILE A 252 -8.78 0.35 -11.31
N ALA A 253 -7.98 1.05 -12.13
CA ALA A 253 -8.53 1.96 -13.13
C ALA A 253 -9.39 1.18 -14.14
N PRO A 254 -10.47 1.79 -14.68
CA PRO A 254 -11.17 1.27 -15.85
C PRO A 254 -10.19 1.03 -17.00
N ASP A 255 -9.88 -0.23 -17.29
CA ASP A 255 -8.86 -0.55 -18.27
C ASP A 255 -9.44 -0.46 -19.69
N TYR A 256 -10.61 -1.09 -19.88
CA TYR A 256 -11.38 -1.07 -21.13
C TYR A 256 -12.89 -1.04 -20.86
N LEU A 257 -13.63 -0.56 -21.86
CA LEU A 257 -15.09 -0.47 -21.80
C LEU A 257 -15.72 -1.55 -22.66
N LEU A 258 -16.76 -2.18 -22.12
CA LEU A 258 -17.68 -3.04 -22.87
C LEU A 258 -19.01 -2.28 -22.94
N ILE A 259 -19.30 -1.71 -24.10
CA ILE A 259 -20.43 -0.80 -24.31
C ILE A 259 -21.28 -1.26 -25.49
N LYS A 260 -22.60 -1.18 -25.34
CA LYS A 260 -23.55 -1.47 -26.41
C LYS A 260 -23.37 -0.49 -27.57
N GLY A 261 -23.41 -0.98 -28.81
CA GLY A 261 -23.00 -0.23 -30.00
C GLY A 261 -23.79 1.06 -30.20
N GLU A 262 -25.10 0.98 -29.92
CA GLU A 262 -26.10 2.03 -30.12
C GLU A 262 -25.86 3.26 -29.23
N ILE A 263 -25.29 3.07 -28.04
CA ILE A 263 -25.04 4.14 -27.06
C ILE A 263 -23.59 4.66 -27.09
N LYS A 264 -22.70 3.99 -27.85
CA LYS A 264 -21.26 4.28 -27.86
C LYS A 264 -20.95 5.74 -28.20
N ASN A 265 -21.54 6.28 -29.27
CA ASN A 265 -21.22 7.63 -29.73
C ASN A 265 -21.71 8.71 -28.75
N ILE A 266 -22.88 8.49 -28.15
CA ILE A 266 -23.44 9.37 -27.12
C ILE A 266 -22.51 9.39 -25.89
N PHE A 267 -22.08 8.21 -25.44
CA PHE A 267 -21.13 8.09 -24.33
C PHE A 267 -19.78 8.77 -24.63
N LEU A 268 -19.24 8.63 -25.84
CA LEU A 268 -17.96 9.26 -26.22
C LEU A 268 -18.06 10.79 -26.21
N ALA A 269 -19.20 11.36 -26.61
CA ALA A 269 -19.44 12.79 -26.54
C ALA A 269 -19.44 13.28 -25.08
N GLU A 270 -20.18 12.60 -24.20
CA GLU A 270 -20.21 12.89 -22.76
C GLU A 270 -18.83 12.77 -22.12
N LEU A 271 -18.07 11.71 -22.44
CA LEU A 271 -16.72 11.52 -21.91
C LEU A 271 -15.78 12.65 -22.34
N LYS A 272 -15.85 13.09 -23.60
CA LYS A 272 -15.05 14.21 -24.09
C LYS A 272 -15.38 15.51 -23.35
N GLU A 273 -16.66 15.79 -23.09
CA GLU A 273 -17.09 16.94 -22.31
C GLU A 273 -16.51 16.91 -20.89
N GLN A 274 -16.57 15.76 -20.22
CA GLN A 274 -16.00 15.62 -18.86
C GLN A 274 -14.48 15.80 -18.84
N LEU A 275 -13.77 15.29 -19.86
CA LEU A 275 -12.31 15.46 -19.95
C LEU A 275 -11.90 16.91 -20.19
N GLN A 276 -12.63 17.64 -21.04
CA GLN A 276 -12.41 19.07 -21.25
C GLN A 276 -12.68 19.87 -19.97
N LEU A 277 -13.72 19.50 -19.20
CA LEU A 277 -14.01 20.11 -17.91
C LEU A 277 -12.88 19.86 -16.89
N PHE A 278 -12.32 18.65 -16.85
CA PHE A 278 -11.28 18.29 -15.87
C PHE A 278 -9.90 18.82 -16.22
N TYR A 279 -9.54 18.82 -17.51
CA TYR A 279 -8.16 19.04 -17.96
C TYR A 279 -8.00 20.13 -19.01
N THR A 280 -9.06 20.88 -19.31
CA THR A 280 -9.12 21.89 -20.38
C THR A 280 -8.97 21.30 -21.78
N ASN A 281 -9.00 22.16 -22.81
CA ASN A 281 -8.73 21.76 -24.19
C ASN A 281 -7.25 21.38 -24.44
N ASN A 282 -6.35 21.67 -23.50
CA ASN A 282 -4.93 21.29 -23.61
C ASN A 282 -4.44 20.57 -22.34
N PRO A 283 -4.73 19.25 -22.20
CA PRO A 283 -4.38 18.48 -21.01
C PRO A 283 -2.89 18.47 -20.69
N SER A 284 -2.01 18.62 -21.69
CA SER A 284 -0.56 18.65 -21.50
C SER A 284 -0.08 19.85 -20.65
N LYS A 285 -0.85 20.95 -20.65
CA LYS A 285 -0.61 22.16 -19.85
C LYS A 285 -1.40 22.18 -18.54
N SER A 286 -2.30 21.21 -18.33
CA SER A 286 -3.09 21.14 -17.09
C SER A 286 -2.20 20.85 -15.88
N THR A 287 -2.38 21.64 -14.83
CA THR A 287 -1.76 21.45 -13.51
C THR A 287 -2.48 20.39 -12.68
N SER A 288 -3.65 19.93 -13.13
CA SER A 288 -4.47 18.88 -12.50
C SER A 288 -4.24 17.50 -13.12
N TYR A 289 -3.32 17.38 -14.08
CA TYR A 289 -3.04 16.11 -14.76
C TYR A 289 -1.66 15.59 -14.38
N CYS A 290 -1.60 14.32 -13.99
CA CYS A 290 -0.40 13.60 -13.62
C CYS A 290 0.47 13.27 -14.86
N ARG A 291 1.71 12.80 -14.70
CA ARG A 291 2.59 12.34 -15.80
C ARG A 291 2.97 10.88 -15.64
N ILE A 292 3.37 10.27 -16.75
CA ILE A 292 3.88 8.90 -16.77
C ILE A 292 5.20 8.84 -15.99
N VAL A 293 5.37 7.83 -15.14
CA VAL A 293 6.46 7.74 -14.16
C VAL A 293 7.85 7.77 -14.79
N ASN A 294 8.04 7.22 -15.99
CA ASN A 294 9.31 7.24 -16.70
C ASN A 294 9.15 6.95 -18.21
N LYS A 295 10.25 7.10 -18.96
CA LYS A 295 10.30 6.85 -20.42
C LYS A 295 9.97 5.42 -20.84
N ARG A 296 10.18 4.42 -19.98
CA ARG A 296 9.90 3.02 -20.31
C ARG A 296 8.39 2.75 -20.38
N HIS A 297 7.58 3.51 -19.65
CA HIS A 297 6.13 3.37 -19.63
C HIS A 297 5.40 4.30 -20.61
N PHE A 298 6.10 5.30 -21.17
CA PHE A 298 5.55 6.24 -22.16
C PHE A 298 5.62 5.62 -23.56
#